data_AF-A0A920AHS4-F1
#
_entry.id   AF-A0A920AHS4-F1
#
_cell.length_a   1.000
_cell.length_b   1.000
_cell.length_c   1.000
_cell.angle_alpha   90.00
_cell.angle_beta   90.00
_cell.angle_gamma   90.00
#
_symmetry.space_group_name_H-M   'P 1'
#
loop_
_entity.id
_entity.type
_entity.pdbx_description
1 polymer ?
#
loop_
_entity_poly.entity_id
_entity_poly.type
_entity_poly.pdbx_seq_one_letter_code
_entity_poly.pdbx_strand_id
1 'polypeptide(L)'
;MVLAKESLMAPVDIHELRARGPQNRIEELRLEIMDAANRTGIGAQGLGGLTTVLDVKIKDYPTHAASLPVAMIPNCAATRHAHFTLSGEGPALQTPPDVDQWPDISWEPGESVRRVNLDTVTREEIHTWQPGETLLLSGTMLTGRDAAHKRMTQMLEQGESLPVDLAGKFIYYVGPVDPVRDEAVGPAGPTTATRMDKFP
;
A
#
# COMPACT_ATOMS: atom_id res chain seq x y z
N MET A 1 -19.02 -4.72 10.05
CA MET A 1 -17.55 -4.82 9.90
C MET A 1 -17.07 -6.24 9.59
N VAL A 2 -17.49 -7.27 10.34
CA VAL A 2 -17.04 -8.67 10.12
C VAL A 2 -17.22 -9.14 8.67
N LEU A 3 -18.42 -8.99 8.09
CA LEU A 3 -18.70 -9.39 6.70
C LEU A 3 -17.78 -8.72 5.68
N ALA A 4 -17.48 -7.44 5.86
CA ALA A 4 -16.56 -6.71 4.98
C ALA A 4 -15.10 -7.17 5.13
N LYS A 5 -14.71 -7.71 6.30
CA LYS A 5 -13.38 -8.28 6.49
C LYS A 5 -13.29 -9.69 5.89
N GLU A 6 -14.33 -10.50 6.07
CA GLU A 6 -14.41 -11.83 5.48
C GLU A 6 -14.48 -11.81 3.96
N SER A 7 -15.11 -10.79 3.35
CA SER A 7 -15.20 -10.69 1.89
C SER A 7 -13.81 -10.60 1.24
N LEU A 8 -12.80 -10.09 1.94
CA LEU A 8 -11.42 -9.97 1.45
C LEU A 8 -10.68 -11.31 1.33
N MET A 9 -11.24 -12.39 1.87
CA MET A 9 -10.64 -13.74 1.82
C MET A 9 -11.08 -14.53 0.59
N ALA A 10 -12.01 -14.00 -0.21
CA ALA A 10 -12.44 -14.64 -1.45
C ALA A 10 -11.35 -14.52 -2.54
N PRO A 11 -11.20 -15.53 -3.42
CA PRO A 11 -10.26 -15.46 -4.53
C PRO A 11 -10.61 -14.30 -5.46
N VAL A 12 -9.63 -13.74 -6.16
CA VAL A 12 -9.89 -12.79 -7.26
C VAL A 12 -10.62 -13.56 -8.36
N ASP A 13 -11.83 -13.14 -8.70
CA ASP A 13 -12.73 -13.86 -9.63
C ASP A 13 -13.54 -12.93 -10.56
N ILE A 14 -13.20 -11.64 -10.60
CA ILE A 14 -13.99 -10.65 -11.32
C ILE A 14 -13.97 -10.85 -12.84
N HIS A 15 -12.88 -11.43 -13.38
CA HIS A 15 -12.75 -11.70 -14.80
C HIS A 15 -13.66 -12.86 -15.23
N GLU A 16 -13.70 -13.91 -14.41
CA GLU A 16 -14.62 -15.04 -14.54
C GLU A 16 -16.06 -14.57 -14.41
N LEU A 17 -16.37 -13.71 -13.43
CA LEU A 17 -17.67 -13.08 -13.29
C LEU A 17 -18.07 -12.31 -14.56
N ARG A 18 -17.16 -11.49 -15.11
CA ARG A 18 -17.44 -10.72 -16.33
C ARG A 18 -17.68 -11.64 -17.54
N ALA A 19 -16.91 -12.72 -17.67
CA ALA A 19 -17.04 -13.66 -18.77
C ALA A 19 -18.36 -14.44 -18.72
N ARG A 20 -18.78 -14.90 -17.54
CA ARG A 20 -20.05 -15.64 -17.37
C ARG A 20 -21.30 -14.73 -17.33
N GLY A 21 -21.12 -13.45 -17.05
CA GLY A 21 -22.20 -12.48 -16.84
C GLY A 21 -22.80 -12.54 -15.42
N PRO A 22 -23.23 -11.38 -14.87
CA PRO A 22 -23.82 -11.32 -13.53
C PRO A 22 -25.19 -12.00 -13.49
N GLN A 23 -25.50 -12.68 -12.40
CA GLN A 23 -26.75 -13.42 -12.19
C GLN A 23 -27.69 -12.74 -11.18
N ASN A 24 -27.21 -11.69 -10.52
CA ASN A 24 -27.98 -10.95 -9.52
C ASN A 24 -27.43 -9.52 -9.36
N ARG A 25 -28.17 -8.68 -8.62
CA ARG A 25 -27.82 -7.26 -8.42
C ARG A 25 -26.48 -7.06 -7.72
N ILE A 26 -26.07 -7.97 -6.83
CA ILE A 26 -24.78 -7.87 -6.14
C ILE A 26 -23.63 -8.04 -7.14
N GLU A 27 -23.73 -9.01 -8.03
CA GLU A 27 -22.73 -9.26 -9.07
C GLU A 27 -22.66 -8.12 -10.09
N GLU A 28 -23.80 -7.56 -10.49
CA GLU A 28 -23.83 -6.34 -11.31
C GLU A 28 -23.09 -5.20 -10.62
N LEU A 29 -23.38 -4.97 -9.33
CA LEU A 29 -22.77 -3.90 -8.56
C LEU A 29 -21.26 -4.09 -8.38
N ARG A 30 -20.77 -5.33 -8.26
CA ARG A 30 -19.32 -5.61 -8.24
C ARG A 30 -18.63 -5.09 -9.51
N LEU A 31 -19.22 -5.38 -10.68
CA LEU A 31 -18.70 -4.94 -11.98
C LEU A 31 -18.80 -3.41 -12.13
N GLU A 32 -19.94 -2.82 -11.76
CA GLU A 32 -20.14 -1.36 -11.81
C GLU A 32 -19.11 -0.61 -10.98
N ILE A 33 -18.86 -1.06 -9.74
CA ILE A 33 -17.87 -0.41 -8.85
C ILE A 33 -16.46 -0.59 -9.39
N MET A 34 -16.10 -1.78 -9.89
CA MET A 34 -14.77 -1.99 -10.48
C MET A 34 -14.55 -1.08 -11.68
N ASP A 35 -15.51 -0.99 -12.59
CA ASP A 35 -15.42 -0.16 -13.78
C ASP A 35 -15.40 1.33 -13.42
N ALA A 36 -16.15 1.75 -12.42
CA ALA A 36 -16.11 3.12 -11.91
C ALA A 36 -14.75 3.45 -11.27
N ALA A 37 -14.23 2.57 -10.41
CA ALA A 37 -12.96 2.75 -9.72
C ALA A 37 -11.78 2.82 -10.70
N ASN A 38 -11.73 1.94 -11.70
CA ASN A 38 -10.66 1.94 -12.70
C ASN A 38 -10.75 3.14 -13.66
N ARG A 39 -11.97 3.63 -13.96
CA ARG A 39 -12.17 4.83 -14.79
C ARG A 39 -11.68 6.13 -14.14
N THR A 40 -11.46 6.15 -12.82
CA THR A 40 -10.86 7.31 -12.14
C THR A 40 -9.45 7.64 -12.64
N GLY A 41 -8.76 6.66 -13.25
CA GLY A 41 -7.40 6.85 -13.76
C GLY A 41 -6.34 7.00 -12.67
N ILE A 42 -6.69 6.79 -11.39
CA ILE A 42 -5.75 6.86 -10.25
C ILE A 42 -4.63 5.81 -10.42
N GLY A 43 -4.97 4.61 -10.87
CA GLY A 43 -4.03 3.53 -11.14
C GLY A 43 -3.34 2.97 -9.90
N ALA A 44 -2.39 2.07 -10.12
CA ALA A 44 -1.67 1.41 -9.05
C ALA A 44 -0.84 2.44 -8.26
N GLN A 45 -0.99 2.44 -6.93
CA GLN A 45 -0.32 3.37 -6.01
C GLN A 45 -0.66 4.86 -6.20
N GLY A 46 -1.61 5.21 -7.08
CA GLY A 46 -1.90 6.61 -7.41
C GLY A 46 -0.98 7.23 -8.46
N LEU A 47 -0.22 6.42 -9.18
CA LEU A 47 0.74 6.87 -10.21
C LEU A 47 0.12 6.98 -11.62
N GLY A 48 -1.19 6.91 -11.72
CA GLY A 48 -1.90 6.85 -12.99
C GLY A 48 -2.01 5.43 -13.55
N GLY A 49 -2.93 5.23 -14.49
CA GLY A 49 -3.06 3.98 -15.25
C GLY A 49 -4.47 3.43 -15.31
N LEU A 50 -4.61 2.23 -15.86
CA LEU A 50 -5.90 1.59 -16.15
C LEU A 50 -6.47 0.77 -14.99
N THR A 51 -5.65 0.45 -13.98
CA THR A 51 -6.01 -0.50 -12.93
C THR A 51 -5.73 0.10 -11.56
N THR A 52 -6.79 0.55 -10.90
CA THR A 52 -6.80 1.01 -9.51
C THR A 52 -7.16 -0.13 -8.56
N VAL A 53 -8.11 -0.99 -8.96
CA VAL A 53 -8.58 -2.15 -8.18
C VAL A 53 -8.53 -3.42 -9.02
N LEU A 54 -8.19 -4.54 -8.38
CA LEU A 54 -8.12 -5.86 -9.00
C LEU A 54 -9.45 -6.64 -8.92
N ASP A 55 -10.25 -6.38 -7.88
CA ASP A 55 -11.55 -7.00 -7.67
C ASP A 55 -12.37 -6.14 -6.67
N VAL A 56 -13.68 -6.34 -6.65
CA VAL A 56 -14.62 -5.79 -5.67
C VAL A 56 -15.45 -6.93 -5.10
N LYS A 57 -15.44 -7.12 -3.78
CA LYS A 57 -16.24 -8.15 -3.10
C LYS A 57 -17.35 -7.52 -2.28
N ILE A 58 -18.57 -8.00 -2.44
CA ILE A 58 -19.75 -7.52 -1.73
C ILE A 58 -20.39 -8.72 -1.01
N LYS A 59 -20.57 -8.59 0.31
CA LYS A 59 -21.43 -9.44 1.12
C LYS A 59 -22.55 -8.57 1.67
N ASP A 60 -23.78 -9.04 1.60
CA ASP A 60 -24.95 -8.42 2.21
C ASP A 60 -25.51 -9.28 3.34
N TYR A 61 -26.38 -8.69 4.15
CA TYR A 61 -27.08 -9.37 5.22
C TYR A 61 -28.38 -8.60 5.54
N PRO A 62 -29.46 -9.28 5.98
CA PRO A 62 -30.68 -8.60 6.39
C PRO A 62 -30.42 -7.61 7.53
N THR A 63 -31.06 -6.45 7.46
CA THR A 63 -30.95 -5.41 8.49
C THR A 63 -32.33 -5.03 9.02
N HIS A 64 -32.37 -4.43 10.21
CA HIS A 64 -33.60 -3.84 10.73
C HIS A 64 -34.08 -2.73 9.77
N ALA A 65 -35.39 -2.59 9.56
CA ALA A 65 -35.94 -1.65 8.55
C ALA A 65 -35.50 -0.18 8.74
N ALA A 66 -35.19 0.21 9.98
CA ALA A 66 -34.68 1.54 10.32
C ALA A 66 -33.15 1.69 10.20
N SER A 67 -32.43 0.71 9.63
CA SER A 67 -30.96 0.72 9.60
C SER A 67 -30.41 0.08 8.33
N LEU A 68 -29.41 0.73 7.72
CA LEU A 68 -28.69 0.22 6.55
C LEU A 68 -27.18 0.43 6.75
N PRO A 69 -26.53 -0.34 7.65
CA PRO A 69 -25.08 -0.25 7.83
C PRO A 69 -24.34 -0.68 6.56
N VAL A 70 -23.43 0.18 6.09
CA VAL A 70 -22.52 -0.10 4.99
C VAL A 70 -21.08 -0.02 5.51
N ALA A 71 -20.26 -1.00 5.14
CA ALA A 71 -18.86 -1.05 5.52
C ALA A 71 -18.00 -1.35 4.29
N MET A 72 -16.94 -0.57 4.10
CA MET A 72 -15.92 -0.77 3.07
C MET A 72 -14.58 -0.99 3.75
N ILE A 73 -13.85 -2.03 3.33
CA ILE A 73 -12.50 -2.30 3.80
C ILE A 73 -11.63 -2.58 2.57
N PRO A 74 -10.54 -1.82 2.35
CA PRO A 74 -9.60 -2.13 1.28
C PRO A 74 -8.70 -3.32 1.66
N ASN A 75 -8.31 -4.11 0.67
CA ASN A 75 -7.25 -5.12 0.76
C ASN A 75 -6.03 -4.61 -0.01
N CYS A 76 -4.86 -4.59 0.62
CA CYS A 76 -3.66 -4.02 0.01
C CYS A 76 -2.85 -5.09 -0.75
N ALA A 77 -1.77 -4.65 -1.42
CA ALA A 77 -0.85 -5.53 -2.12
C ALA A 77 -0.24 -6.63 -1.21
N ALA A 78 -0.14 -6.37 0.09
CA ALA A 78 0.25 -7.36 1.10
C ALA A 78 -0.96 -8.22 1.52
N THR A 79 -1.70 -8.77 0.54
CA THR A 79 -2.82 -9.68 0.79
C THR A 79 -2.31 -11.02 1.27
N ARG A 80 -2.55 -11.33 2.56
CA ARG A 80 -1.94 -12.45 3.26
C ARG A 80 -2.99 -13.15 4.10
N HIS A 81 -3.47 -14.29 3.61
CA HIS A 81 -4.32 -15.23 4.32
C HIS A 81 -4.04 -16.64 3.82
N ALA A 82 -4.38 -17.65 4.61
CA ALA A 82 -4.23 -19.05 4.23
C ALA A 82 -5.52 -19.79 4.55
N HIS A 83 -5.97 -20.63 3.63
CA HIS A 83 -7.11 -21.52 3.82
C HIS A 83 -6.61 -22.95 3.90
N PHE A 84 -7.17 -23.73 4.81
CA PHE A 84 -6.85 -25.14 4.95
C PHE A 84 -8.07 -25.92 5.42
N THR A 85 -8.06 -27.21 5.14
CA THR A 85 -9.10 -28.14 5.58
C THR A 85 -8.44 -29.24 6.41
N LEU A 86 -9.03 -29.56 7.56
CA LEU A 86 -8.60 -30.67 8.39
C LEU A 86 -9.39 -31.92 7.97
N SER A 87 -8.76 -32.80 7.19
CA SER A 87 -9.37 -34.07 6.76
C SER A 87 -9.29 -35.18 7.80
N GLY A 88 -8.47 -35.00 8.84
CA GLY A 88 -8.15 -36.06 9.82
C GLY A 88 -6.96 -36.93 9.42
N GLU A 89 -6.37 -36.72 8.24
CA GLU A 89 -5.24 -37.51 7.72
C GLU A 89 -3.86 -37.00 8.19
N GLY A 90 -3.82 -35.86 8.88
CA GLY A 90 -2.58 -35.25 9.37
C GLY A 90 -2.61 -33.71 9.38
N PRO A 91 -1.44 -33.06 9.54
CA PRO A 91 -1.34 -31.61 9.47
C PRO A 91 -1.60 -31.10 8.04
N ALA A 92 -2.35 -30.01 7.92
CA ALA A 92 -2.55 -29.33 6.65
C ALA A 92 -1.37 -28.41 6.34
N LEU A 93 -0.42 -28.89 5.54
CA LEU A 93 0.76 -28.13 5.13
C LEU A 93 0.45 -27.28 3.88
N GLN A 94 0.91 -26.03 3.87
CA GLN A 94 0.81 -25.14 2.72
C GLN A 94 2.06 -25.30 1.84
N THR A 95 1.86 -25.36 0.53
CA THR A 95 2.97 -25.37 -0.43
C THR A 95 3.21 -23.93 -0.90
N PRO A 96 4.43 -23.38 -0.76
CA PRO A 96 4.76 -22.08 -1.34
C PRO A 96 4.46 -22.07 -2.85
N PRO A 97 3.98 -20.95 -3.41
CA PRO A 97 3.77 -20.86 -4.84
C PRO A 97 5.10 -20.94 -5.59
N ASP A 98 5.05 -21.45 -6.81
CA ASP A 98 6.21 -21.51 -7.69
C ASP A 98 6.54 -20.09 -8.20
N VAL A 99 7.74 -19.61 -7.85
CA VAL A 99 8.19 -18.25 -8.17
C VAL A 99 8.34 -18.02 -9.67
N ASP A 100 8.54 -19.09 -10.45
CA ASP A 100 8.70 -19.02 -11.90
C ASP A 100 7.37 -18.75 -12.63
N GLN A 101 6.24 -18.76 -11.91
CA GLN A 101 4.93 -18.38 -12.47
C GLN A 101 4.80 -16.88 -12.72
N TRP A 102 5.62 -16.06 -12.06
CA TRP A 102 5.63 -14.62 -12.31
C TRP A 102 6.55 -14.30 -13.49
N PRO A 103 6.15 -13.37 -14.37
CA PRO A 103 7.01 -12.98 -15.48
C PRO A 103 8.31 -12.37 -14.96
N ASP A 104 9.40 -12.57 -15.69
CA ASP A 104 10.64 -11.83 -15.48
C ASP A 104 10.39 -10.35 -15.77
N ILE A 105 10.21 -9.56 -14.72
CA ILE A 105 10.02 -8.12 -14.84
C ILE A 105 11.41 -7.49 -14.97
N SER A 106 11.85 -7.23 -16.19
CA SER A 106 12.98 -6.34 -16.44
C SER A 106 12.55 -4.90 -16.17
N TRP A 107 12.92 -4.36 -15.00
CA TRP A 107 12.76 -2.94 -14.72
C TRP A 107 14.03 -2.20 -15.16
N GLU A 108 13.89 -1.36 -16.17
CA GLU A 108 14.91 -0.38 -16.53
C GLU A 108 14.43 1.01 -16.09
N PRO A 109 15.28 1.85 -15.49
CA PRO A 109 14.94 3.25 -15.28
C PRO A 109 14.63 3.85 -16.65
N GLY A 110 13.41 4.36 -16.85
CA GLY A 110 13.07 5.05 -18.10
C GLY A 110 14.06 6.18 -18.39
N GLU A 111 14.18 6.57 -19.67
CA GLU A 111 15.10 7.63 -20.11
C GLU A 111 14.93 8.97 -19.35
N SER A 112 13.78 9.16 -18.70
CA SER A 112 13.41 10.35 -17.92
C SER A 112 13.69 10.29 -16.42
N VAL A 113 14.37 9.26 -15.89
CA VAL A 113 14.66 9.17 -14.45
C VAL A 113 15.78 10.13 -14.04
N ARG A 114 15.48 11.06 -13.13
CA ARG A 114 16.48 11.97 -12.54
C ARG A 114 17.19 11.28 -11.38
N ARG A 115 18.53 11.21 -11.42
CA ARG A 115 19.35 10.72 -10.30
C ARG A 115 19.64 11.86 -9.34
N VAL A 116 19.45 11.62 -8.03
CA VAL A 116 19.61 12.64 -7.00
C VAL A 116 20.46 12.08 -5.86
N ASN A 117 21.53 12.78 -5.51
CA ASN A 117 22.30 12.51 -4.30
C ASN A 117 21.82 13.41 -3.15
N LEU A 118 21.18 12.81 -2.16
CA LEU A 118 20.60 13.48 -1.00
C LEU A 118 21.64 14.15 -0.10
N ASP A 119 22.91 13.72 -0.18
CA ASP A 119 23.99 14.33 0.60
C ASP A 119 24.46 15.67 0.01
N THR A 120 24.14 15.96 -1.26
CA THR A 120 24.65 17.13 -1.99
C THR A 120 23.59 17.99 -2.65
N VAL A 121 22.35 17.51 -2.80
CA VAL A 121 21.26 18.22 -3.47
C VAL A 121 20.92 19.54 -2.79
N THR A 122 20.69 20.60 -3.58
CA THR A 122 20.35 21.93 -3.06
C THR A 122 18.84 22.20 -3.06
N ARG A 123 18.41 23.21 -2.29
CA ARG A 123 17.00 23.63 -2.29
C ARG A 123 16.57 24.16 -3.67
N GLU A 124 17.46 24.88 -4.34
CA GLU A 124 17.24 25.41 -5.68
C GLU A 124 16.99 24.28 -6.69
N GLU A 125 17.76 23.18 -6.61
CA GLU A 125 17.55 22.01 -7.45
C GLU A 125 16.21 21.34 -7.15
N ILE A 126 15.84 21.17 -5.87
CA ILE A 126 14.54 20.60 -5.47
C ILE A 126 13.38 21.42 -6.02
N HIS A 127 13.48 22.75 -6.04
CA HIS A 127 12.45 23.62 -6.59
C HIS A 127 12.23 23.46 -8.11
N THR A 128 13.14 22.81 -8.83
CA THR A 128 12.95 22.51 -10.26
C THR A 128 12.13 21.25 -10.53
N TRP A 129 11.91 20.41 -9.51
CA TRP A 129 11.23 19.12 -9.67
C TRP A 129 9.76 19.30 -9.99
N GLN A 130 9.22 18.41 -10.81
CA GLN A 130 7.80 18.44 -11.21
C GLN A 130 7.04 17.24 -10.64
N PRO A 131 5.76 17.40 -10.23
CA PRO A 131 4.90 16.28 -9.87
C PRO A 131 4.83 15.24 -11.01
N GLY A 132 4.98 13.97 -10.66
CA GLY A 132 5.01 12.86 -11.63
C GLY A 132 6.41 12.52 -12.17
N GLU A 133 7.43 13.32 -11.86
CA GLU A 133 8.82 12.97 -12.17
C GLU A 133 9.31 11.78 -11.32
N THR A 134 10.05 10.86 -11.93
CA THR A 134 10.66 9.73 -11.23
C THR A 134 12.08 10.09 -10.80
N LEU A 135 12.33 10.00 -9.49
CA LEU A 135 13.65 10.26 -8.90
C LEU A 135 14.30 8.95 -8.43
N LEU A 136 15.59 8.79 -8.75
CA LEU A 136 16.42 7.72 -8.20
C LEU A 136 17.36 8.32 -7.15
N LEU A 137 17.11 8.01 -5.89
CA LEU A 137 17.78 8.62 -4.75
C LEU A 137 19.00 7.81 -4.29
N SER A 138 20.07 8.50 -3.93
CA SER A 138 21.24 7.95 -3.22
C SER A 138 21.64 8.86 -2.05
N GLY A 139 22.39 8.35 -1.08
CA GLY A 139 22.89 9.13 0.06
C GLY A 139 22.13 8.85 1.36
N THR A 140 22.16 9.80 2.29
CA THR A 140 21.66 9.59 3.66
C THR A 140 20.21 10.05 3.85
N MET A 141 19.40 9.21 4.49
CA MET A 141 18.06 9.56 4.98
C MET A 141 17.89 9.20 6.45
N LEU A 142 17.14 10.03 7.17
CA LEU A 142 16.71 9.73 8.53
C LEU A 142 15.40 8.95 8.48
N THR A 143 15.23 7.97 9.36
CA THR A 143 13.97 7.22 9.45
C THR A 143 13.12 7.71 10.61
N GLY A 144 11.84 7.95 10.39
CA GLY A 144 10.94 8.35 11.47
C GLY A 144 9.48 8.32 11.05
N ARG A 145 8.60 7.86 11.93
CA ARG A 145 7.14 7.83 11.70
C ARG A 145 6.39 8.39 12.92
N ASP A 146 5.17 7.94 13.17
CA ASP A 146 4.22 8.50 14.13
C ASP A 146 4.82 8.83 15.52
N ALA A 147 5.54 7.88 16.13
CA ALA A 147 6.11 8.06 17.47
C ALA A 147 7.30 9.04 17.49
N ALA A 148 8.13 9.00 16.44
CA ALA A 148 9.26 9.92 16.30
C ALA A 148 8.76 11.35 16.12
N HIS A 149 7.81 11.57 15.21
CA HIS A 149 7.21 12.90 14.99
C HIS A 149 6.51 13.42 16.24
N LYS A 150 5.70 12.59 16.91
CA LYS A 150 5.06 12.97 18.18
C LYS A 150 6.07 13.42 19.23
N ARG A 151 7.17 12.67 19.41
CA ARG A 151 8.22 13.04 20.36
C ARG A 151 8.92 14.34 19.97
N MET A 152 9.28 14.51 18.70
CA MET A 152 9.92 15.73 18.21
C MET A 152 9.03 16.95 18.42
N THR A 153 7.74 16.87 18.09
CA THR A 153 6.77 17.96 18.33
C THR A 153 6.66 18.30 19.82
N GLN A 154 6.56 17.30 20.70
CA GLN A 154 6.48 17.53 22.15
C GLN A 154 7.73 18.23 22.70
N MET A 155 8.92 17.84 22.24
CA MET A 155 10.17 18.50 22.63
C MET A 155 10.19 19.97 22.20
N LEU A 156 9.78 20.24 20.95
CA LEU A 156 9.70 21.61 20.43
C LEU A 156 8.69 22.48 21.19
N GLU A 157 7.52 21.92 21.54
CA GLU A 157 6.50 22.59 22.37
C GLU A 157 7.03 22.92 23.78
N GLN A 158 7.96 22.12 24.29
CA GLN A 158 8.61 22.33 25.59
C GLN A 158 9.85 23.25 25.51
N GLY A 159 10.21 23.74 24.32
CA GLY A 159 11.40 24.55 24.10
C GLY A 159 12.71 23.76 24.18
N GLU A 160 12.65 22.43 24.09
CA GLU A 160 13.83 21.56 24.06
C GLU A 160 14.44 21.50 22.66
N SER A 161 15.75 21.25 22.58
CA SER A 161 16.43 21.00 21.32
C SER A 161 16.18 19.57 20.82
N LEU A 162 16.03 19.41 19.50
CA LEU A 162 15.94 18.08 18.89
C LEU A 162 17.26 17.31 19.05
N PRO A 163 17.20 15.97 19.20
CA PRO A 163 18.40 15.15 19.37
C PRO A 163 19.25 15.05 18.10
N VAL A 164 18.68 15.45 16.95
CA VAL A 164 19.33 15.48 15.64
C VAL A 164 18.94 16.77 14.92
N ASP A 165 19.88 17.37 14.19
CA ASP A 165 19.59 18.48 13.30
C ASP A 165 18.92 17.97 12.02
N LEU A 166 17.70 18.45 11.77
CA LEU A 166 16.91 18.08 10.59
C LEU A 166 17.12 19.05 9.42
N ALA A 167 17.84 20.16 9.63
CA ALA A 167 18.05 21.16 8.59
C ALA A 167 18.77 20.53 7.38
N GLY A 168 18.10 20.57 6.22
CA GLY A 168 18.64 20.00 4.98
C GLY A 168 18.72 18.47 4.98
N LYS A 169 18.02 17.77 5.88
CA LYS A 169 17.93 16.31 5.91
C LYS A 169 16.61 15.83 5.33
N PHE A 170 16.63 14.62 4.79
CA PHE A 170 15.44 13.93 4.28
C PHE A 170 14.97 12.91 5.29
N ILE A 171 13.64 12.84 5.49
CA ILE A 171 13.03 11.87 6.40
C ILE A 171 12.25 10.85 5.58
N TYR A 172 12.59 9.57 5.75
CA TYR A 172 11.87 8.45 5.21
C TYR A 172 10.89 7.89 6.26
N TYR A 173 9.60 7.93 5.93
CA TYR A 173 8.56 7.41 6.80
C TYR A 173 8.50 5.89 6.70
N VAL A 174 9.26 5.21 7.56
CA VAL A 174 9.45 3.76 7.53
C VAL A 174 9.48 3.19 8.94
N GLY A 175 9.04 1.93 9.06
CA GLY A 175 9.26 1.10 10.24
C GLY A 175 9.92 -0.20 9.77
N PRO A 176 11.25 -0.24 9.63
CA PRO A 176 11.94 -1.43 9.14
C PRO A 176 11.75 -2.59 10.09
N VAL A 177 11.73 -3.80 9.55
CA VAL A 177 11.79 -5.04 10.34
C VAL A 177 13.24 -5.45 10.54
N ASP A 178 13.50 -6.27 11.56
CA ASP A 178 14.85 -6.77 11.83
C ASP A 178 15.42 -7.49 10.60
N PRO A 179 16.69 -7.23 10.23
CA PRO A 179 17.35 -7.95 9.15
C PRO A 179 17.44 -9.43 9.48
N VAL A 180 17.32 -10.26 8.45
CA VAL A 180 17.51 -11.70 8.57
C VAL A 180 18.80 -12.10 7.88
N ARG A 181 19.53 -13.06 8.48
CA ARG A 181 20.80 -13.56 7.95
C ARG A 181 21.81 -12.42 7.75
N ASP A 182 22.35 -12.28 6.54
CA ASP A 182 23.40 -11.31 6.17
C ASP A 182 22.83 -10.05 5.50
N GLU A 183 21.50 -9.83 5.58
CA GLU A 183 20.87 -8.63 5.03
C GLU A 183 21.31 -7.38 5.80
N ALA A 184 21.68 -6.32 5.07
CA ALA A 184 22.05 -5.04 5.68
C ALA A 184 20.86 -4.37 6.39
N VAL A 185 19.65 -4.55 5.86
CA VAL A 185 18.39 -4.00 6.37
C VAL A 185 17.28 -5.00 6.05
N GLY A 186 16.38 -5.26 6.99
CA GLY A 186 15.18 -6.06 6.72
C GLY A 186 14.16 -5.29 5.85
N PRO A 187 12.96 -5.84 5.61
CA PRO A 187 11.95 -5.18 4.80
C PRO A 187 11.64 -3.75 5.31
N ALA A 188 11.75 -2.76 4.42
CA ALA A 188 11.73 -1.34 4.77
C ALA A 188 10.83 -0.52 3.81
N GLY A 189 9.61 -1.01 3.56
CA GLY A 189 8.63 -0.30 2.72
C GLY A 189 8.08 0.98 3.37
N PRO A 190 7.60 1.94 2.56
CA PRO A 190 7.12 3.23 3.05
C PRO A 190 5.84 3.08 3.87
N THR A 191 5.59 4.11 4.67
CA THR A 191 4.39 4.27 5.48
C THR A 191 3.52 5.41 4.93
N THR A 192 2.20 5.36 5.13
CA THR A 192 1.25 6.39 4.69
C THR A 192 1.66 7.79 5.15
N ALA A 193 1.99 8.67 4.20
CA ALA A 193 2.54 10.00 4.48
C ALA A 193 1.55 10.93 5.21
N THR A 194 0.26 10.88 4.87
CA THR A 194 -0.76 11.79 5.42
C THR A 194 -0.96 11.67 6.94
N ARG A 195 -0.46 10.61 7.57
CA ARG A 195 -0.47 10.50 9.04
C ARG A 195 0.49 11.47 9.71
N MET A 196 1.47 11.98 8.97
CA MET A 196 2.46 12.92 9.45
C MET A 196 2.04 14.38 9.25
N ASP A 197 1.05 14.67 8.40
CA ASP A 197 0.56 16.03 8.10
C ASP A 197 0.03 16.81 9.33
N LYS A 198 -0.34 16.09 10.39
CA LYS A 198 -0.80 16.68 11.66
C LYS A 198 0.34 17.20 12.54
N PHE A 199 1.59 16.86 12.22
CA PHE A 199 2.76 17.34 12.94
C PHE A 199 3.32 18.57 12.20
N PRO A 200 3.71 19.62 12.94
CA PRO A 200 4.25 20.86 12.38
C PRO A 200 5.65 20.70 11.78
#